data_AF-A0A699TNK0-F1
#
_entry.id   AF-A0A699TNK0-F1
#
_cell.length_a   1.000
_cell.length_b   1.000
_cell.length_c   1.000
_cell.angle_alpha   90.00
_cell.angle_beta   90.00
_cell.angle_gamma   90.00
#
_symmetry.space_group_name_H-M   'P 1'
#
loop_
_entity.id
_entity.type
_entity.pdbx_description
1 polymer ?
#
loop_
_entity_poly.entity_id
_entity_poly.type
_entity_poly.pdbx_seq_one_letter_code
_entity_poly.pdbx_strand_id
1 'polypeptide(L)'
;MPLGLTNALTIFMDLMNRVCKPYLDKFVIVFIDDILMYSKDENEHEEHLKAILELLKKEELYAKFSKCEFWIPKVQFLSHMINNQGIHVDPAKIKSVKNWASPKLPTKTRQFLGLAGY
;
A
#
# COMPACT_ATOMS: atom_id res chain seq x y z
N MET A 1 -5.04 -13.28 15.54
CA MET A 1 -3.81 -13.93 15.07
C MET A 1 -2.62 -13.31 15.81
N PRO A 2 -1.72 -14.10 16.43
CA PRO A 2 -0.63 -13.53 17.23
C PRO A 2 0.45 -12.88 16.35
N LEU A 3 1.03 -11.78 16.86
CA LEU A 3 2.17 -11.12 16.23
C LEU A 3 3.40 -12.03 16.27
N GLY A 4 4.20 -12.04 15.20
CA GLY A 4 5.45 -12.81 15.11
C GLY A 4 5.31 -14.23 14.52
N LEU A 5 4.11 -14.67 14.17
CA LEU A 5 3.91 -15.92 13.45
C LEU A 5 4.36 -15.77 11.98
N THR A 6 5.24 -16.65 11.49
CA THR A 6 5.84 -16.56 10.15
C THR A 6 4.83 -16.40 9.01
N ASN A 7 3.69 -17.10 9.09
CA ASN A 7 2.67 -17.10 8.04
C ASN A 7 1.53 -16.11 8.29
N ALA A 8 1.61 -15.31 9.35
CA ALA A 8 0.55 -14.38 9.72
C ALA A 8 0.19 -13.44 8.57
N LEU A 9 1.19 -12.78 7.99
CA LEU A 9 0.97 -11.80 6.93
C LEU A 9 0.35 -12.43 5.69
N THR A 10 0.80 -13.63 5.31
CA THR A 10 0.27 -14.36 4.15
C THR A 10 -1.19 -14.74 4.33
N ILE A 11 -1.55 -15.24 5.52
CA ILE A 11 -2.94 -15.62 5.85
C ILE A 11 -3.83 -14.39 5.90
N PHE A 12 -3.33 -13.29 6.49
CA PHE A 12 -4.08 -12.04 6.56
C PHE A 12 -4.30 -11.44 5.16
N MET A 13 -3.29 -11.49 4.30
CA MET A 13 -3.41 -11.03 2.92
C MET A 13 -4.43 -11.87 2.12
N ASP A 14 -4.45 -13.20 2.28
CA ASP A 14 -5.48 -14.05 1.66
C ASP A 14 -6.89 -13.68 2.15
N LEU A 15 -7.06 -13.48 3.46
CA LEU A 15 -8.33 -13.03 4.04
C LEU A 15 -8.78 -11.69 3.42
N MET A 16 -7.91 -10.68 3.44
CA MET A 16 -8.23 -9.36 2.91
C MET A 16 -8.54 -9.41 1.41
N ASN A 17 -7.80 -10.23 0.64
CA ASN A 17 -8.09 -10.43 -0.77
C ASN A 17 -9.46 -11.08 -1.01
N ARG A 18 -9.87 -12.03 -0.17
CA ARG A 18 -11.18 -12.68 -0.27
C ARG A 18 -12.33 -11.76 0.13
N VAL A 19 -12.15 -10.98 1.19
CA VAL A 19 -13.13 -10.00 1.68
C VAL A 19 -13.31 -8.88 0.66
N CYS A 20 -12.22 -8.26 0.22
CA CYS A 20 -12.25 -7.14 -0.72
C CYS A 20 -12.46 -7.55 -2.17
N LYS A 21 -12.52 -8.86 -2.49
CA LYS A 21 -12.66 -9.41 -3.85
C LYS A 21 -13.69 -8.69 -4.74
N PRO A 22 -14.86 -8.24 -4.26
CA PRO A 22 -15.82 -7.52 -5.09
C PRO A 22 -15.30 -6.17 -5.63
N TYR A 23 -14.32 -5.57 -4.95
CA TYR A 23 -13.83 -4.20 -5.16
C TYR A 23 -12.34 -4.13 -5.54
N LEU A 24 -11.60 -5.23 -5.37
CA LEU A 24 -10.21 -5.36 -5.81
C LEU A 24 -10.07 -4.99 -7.29
N ASP A 25 -9.01 -4.24 -7.59
CA ASP A 25 -8.64 -3.77 -8.93
C ASP A 25 -9.70 -2.93 -9.66
N LYS A 26 -10.79 -2.57 -8.97
CA LYS A 26 -11.79 -1.60 -9.47
C LYS A 26 -11.55 -0.21 -8.89
N PHE A 27 -11.51 -0.15 -7.57
CA PHE A 27 -11.25 1.08 -6.81
C PHE A 27 -10.49 0.83 -5.51
N VAL A 28 -10.13 -0.43 -5.24
CA VAL A 28 -9.37 -0.84 -4.05
C VAL A 28 -8.15 -1.64 -4.43
N ILE A 29 -7.03 -1.32 -3.79
CA ILE A 29 -5.82 -2.13 -3.76
C ILE A 29 -5.56 -2.50 -2.30
N VAL A 30 -5.31 -3.78 -2.04
CA VAL A 30 -4.99 -4.30 -0.72
C VAL A 30 -3.54 -4.75 -0.70
N PHE A 31 -2.81 -4.37 0.34
CA PHE A 31 -1.48 -4.93 0.61
C PHE A 31 -1.29 -5.17 2.10
N ILE A 32 -1.25 -6.44 2.49
CA ILE A 32 -1.13 -6.87 3.90
C ILE A 32 -2.22 -6.19 4.76
N ASP A 33 -1.86 -5.17 5.54
CA ASP A 33 -2.74 -4.42 6.45
C ASP A 33 -3.21 -3.08 5.91
N ASP A 34 -2.67 -2.64 4.77
CA ASP A 34 -3.03 -1.37 4.15
C ASP A 34 -4.07 -1.56 3.04
N ILE A 35 -5.08 -0.69 3.04
CA ILE A 35 -6.11 -0.60 1.99
C ILE A 35 -5.98 0.76 1.33
N LEU A 36 -5.62 0.76 0.05
CA LEU A 36 -5.63 1.96 -0.78
C LEU A 36 -6.94 2.01 -1.55
N MET A 37 -7.60 3.16 -1.52
CA MET A 37 -8.78 3.41 -2.32
C MET A 37 -8.57 4.60 -3.25
N TYR A 38 -9.05 4.49 -4.48
CA TYR A 38 -8.95 5.53 -5.49
C TYR A 38 -10.28 5.71 -6.23
N SER A 39 -10.60 6.96 -6.57
CA SER A 39 -11.82 7.33 -7.29
C SER A 39 -11.52 8.52 -8.20
N LYS A 40 -12.39 8.80 -9.17
CA LYS A 40 -12.21 9.93 -10.10
C LYS A 40 -12.58 11.25 -9.46
N ASP A 41 -13.69 11.25 -8.71
CA ASP A 41 -14.30 12.43 -8.12
C ASP A 41 -14.67 12.19 -6.65
N GLU A 42 -14.94 13.28 -5.91
CA GLU A 42 -15.22 13.21 -4.48
C GLU A 42 -16.50 12.42 -4.15
N ASN A 43 -17.56 12.58 -4.95
CA ASN A 43 -18.82 11.86 -4.76
C ASN A 43 -18.62 10.34 -4.90
N GLU A 44 -17.89 9.91 -5.93
CA GLU A 44 -17.56 8.49 -6.14
C GLU A 44 -16.67 7.97 -5.00
N HIS A 45 -15.77 8.81 -4.47
CA HIS A 45 -14.94 8.46 -3.32
C HIS A 45 -15.74 8.26 -2.04
N GLU A 46 -16.78 9.07 -1.79
CA GLU A 46 -17.68 8.88 -0.65
C GLU A 46 -18.39 7.53 -0.73
N GLU A 47 -18.93 7.19 -1.91
CA GLU A 47 -19.61 5.92 -2.15
C GLU A 47 -18.68 4.73 -1.96
N HIS A 48 -17.47 4.80 -2.53
CA HIS A 48 -16.43 3.77 -2.37
C HIS A 48 -16.03 3.61 -0.90
N LEU A 49 -15.86 4.71 -0.16
CA LEU A 49 -15.52 4.69 1.26
C LEU A 49 -16.59 4.04 2.10
N LYS A 50 -17.85 4.41 1.85
CA LYS A 50 -18.98 3.81 2.55
C LYS A 50 -19.05 2.29 2.28
N ALA A 51 -18.90 1.87 1.03
CA ALA A 51 -18.92 0.46 0.66
C ALA A 51 -17.83 -0.37 1.38
N ILE A 52 -16.61 0.18 1.49
CA ILE A 52 -15.50 -0.51 2.18
C ILE A 52 -15.68 -0.51 3.70
N LEU A 53 -16.11 0.60 4.30
CA LEU A 53 -16.37 0.64 5.74
C LEU A 53 -17.51 -0.30 6.15
N GLU A 54 -18.57 -0.40 5.33
CA GLU A 54 -19.66 -1.37 5.54
C GLU A 54 -19.18 -2.81 5.40
N LEU A 55 -18.34 -3.10 4.42
CA LEU A 55 -17.72 -4.42 4.23
C LEU A 55 -16.84 -4.80 5.43
N LEU A 56 -15.96 -3.90 5.87
CA LEU A 56 -15.08 -4.13 7.02
C LEU A 56 -15.90 -4.36 8.29
N LYS A 57 -16.96 -3.57 8.50
CA LYS A 57 -17.87 -3.76 9.63
C LYS A 57 -18.57 -5.12 9.60
N LYS A 58 -19.01 -5.59 8.42
CA LYS A 58 -19.67 -6.88 8.25
C LYS A 58 -18.75 -8.06 8.56
N GLU A 59 -17.47 -7.96 8.18
CA GLU A 59 -16.46 -8.98 8.42
C GLU A 59 -15.73 -8.80 9.77
N GLU A 60 -16.22 -7.90 10.64
CA GLU A 60 -15.64 -7.58 11.95
C GLU A 60 -14.15 -7.19 11.89
N LEU A 61 -13.75 -6.51 10.81
CA LEU A 61 -12.42 -5.96 10.60
C LEU A 61 -12.41 -4.47 10.99
N TYR A 62 -11.39 -4.07 11.75
CA TYR A 62 -11.30 -2.73 12.30
C TYR A 62 -10.05 -2.02 11.81
N ALA A 63 -10.24 -0.88 11.14
CA ALA A 63 -9.17 0.01 10.77
C ALA A 63 -8.77 0.89 11.97
N LYS A 64 -7.47 1.14 12.13
CA LYS A 64 -6.97 2.07 13.16
C LYS A 64 -7.10 3.49 12.63
N PHE A 65 -8.09 4.24 13.14
CA PHE A 65 -8.39 5.60 12.67
C PHE A 65 -7.18 6.54 12.68
N SER A 66 -6.31 6.46 13.70
CA SER A 66 -5.10 7.30 13.78
C SER A 66 -4.01 7.01 12.74
N LYS A 67 -4.17 5.95 11.93
CA LYS A 67 -3.32 5.63 10.78
C LYS A 67 -4.03 5.82 9.44
N CYS A 68 -5.30 6.19 9.43
CA CYS A 68 -6.08 6.36 8.21
C CYS A 68 -5.93 7.79 7.71
N GLU A 69 -5.70 7.95 6.41
CA GLU A 69 -5.70 9.22 5.72
C GLU A 69 -6.84 9.23 4.71
N PHE A 70 -7.64 10.29 4.70
CA PHE A 70 -8.82 10.42 3.84
C PHE A 70 -8.73 11.70 3.01
N TRP A 71 -9.35 11.70 1.82
CA TRP A 71 -9.50 12.89 0.97
C TRP A 71 -8.18 13.57 0.59
N ILE A 72 -7.13 12.77 0.40
CA ILE A 72 -5.81 13.28 0.03
C ILE A 72 -5.60 13.21 -1.49
N PRO A 73 -5.15 14.29 -2.15
CA PRO A 73 -4.89 14.30 -3.59
C PRO A 73 -3.61 13.54 -3.98
N LYS A 74 -2.81 13.18 -2.97
CA LYS A 74 -1.53 12.48 -3.11
C LYS A 74 -1.32 11.60 -1.89
N VAL A 75 -1.00 10.33 -2.13
CA VAL A 75 -0.77 9.34 -1.08
C VAL A 75 0.55 8.62 -1.31
N GLN A 76 1.25 8.31 -0.21
CA GLN A 76 2.40 7.40 -0.25
C GLN A 76 1.93 5.98 0.06
N PHE A 77 2.10 5.07 -0.89
CA PHE A 77 1.68 3.67 -0.76
C PHE A 77 2.77 2.75 -1.29
N LEU A 78 3.23 1.80 -0.49
CA LEU A 78 4.30 0.85 -0.85
C LEU A 78 5.57 1.50 -1.42
N SER A 79 6.03 2.60 -0.83
CA SER A 79 7.17 3.40 -1.34
C SER A 79 6.95 4.06 -2.71
N HIS A 80 5.71 4.09 -3.20
CA HIS A 80 5.30 4.84 -4.38
C HIS A 80 4.49 6.05 -3.95
N MET A 81 4.54 7.07 -4.78
CA MET A 81 3.78 8.29 -4.64
C MET A 81 2.70 8.30 -5.71
N ILE A 82 1.44 8.22 -5.28
CA ILE A 82 0.29 8.13 -6.17
C ILE A 82 -0.43 9.47 -6.15
N ASN A 83 -0.70 10.03 -7.32
CA ASN A 83 -1.43 11.27 -7.50
C ASN A 83 -2.29 11.20 -8.79
N ASN A 84 -2.93 12.31 -9.14
CA ASN A 84 -3.73 12.44 -10.37
C ASN A 84 -2.93 12.31 -11.69
N GLN A 85 -1.60 12.41 -11.66
CA GLN A 85 -0.72 12.22 -12.81
C GLN A 85 -0.27 10.76 -12.98
N GLY A 86 -0.51 9.92 -11.97
CA GLY A 86 -0.20 8.50 -11.98
C GLY A 86 0.67 8.09 -10.79
N ILE A 87 1.49 7.06 -11.03
CA ILE A 87 2.35 6.45 -10.02
C ILE A 87 3.78 6.94 -10.24
N HIS A 88 4.37 7.54 -9.22
CA HIS A 88 5.74 8.03 -9.22
C HIS A 88 6.56 7.30 -8.16
N VAL A 89 7.83 7.05 -8.45
CA VAL A 89 8.77 6.56 -7.43
C VAL A 89 9.01 7.67 -6.41
N ASP A 90 9.04 7.32 -5.12
CA ASP A 90 9.34 8.26 -4.05
C ASP A 90 10.68 9.01 -4.32
N PRO A 91 10.67 10.36 -4.38
CA PRO A 91 11.89 11.16 -4.54
C PRO A 91 12.99 10.81 -3.52
N ALA A 92 12.63 10.38 -2.31
CA ALA A 92 13.60 9.96 -1.29
C ALA A 92 14.38 8.69 -1.71
N LYS A 93 13.72 7.73 -2.38
CA LYS A 93 14.39 6.56 -2.95
C LYS A 93 15.30 6.95 -4.12
N ILE A 94 14.83 7.82 -5.01
CA ILE A 94 15.64 8.33 -6.13
C ILE A 94 16.91 9.00 -5.60
N LYS A 95 16.79 9.83 -4.55
CA LYS A 95 17.92 10.48 -3.90
C LYS A 95 18.88 9.48 -3.25
N SER A 96 18.36 8.42 -2.63
CA SER A 96 19.16 7.36 -2.02
C SER A 96 20.01 6.60 -3.05
N VAL A 97 19.45 6.29 -4.23
CA VAL A 97 20.19 5.67 -5.34
C VAL A 97 21.25 6.62 -5.90
N LYS A 98 20.86 7.89 -6.17
CA LYS A 98 21.78 8.90 -6.73
C LYS A 98 22.99 9.17 -5.83
N ASN A 99 22.78 9.18 -4.51
CA ASN A 99 23.83 9.47 -3.54
C ASN A 99 24.59 8.20 -3.09
N TRP A 100 24.28 7.04 -3.65
CA TRP A 100 24.90 5.79 -3.23
C TRP A 100 26.38 5.76 -3.66
N ALA A 101 27.28 5.65 -2.69
CA ALA A 101 28.70 5.55 -2.97
C ALA A 101 29.01 4.25 -3.73
N SER A 102 29.86 4.32 -4.77
CA SER A 102 30.23 3.17 -5.60
C SER A 102 30.61 1.96 -4.72
N PRO A 103 29.83 0.86 -4.75
CA PRO A 103 30.06 -0.27 -3.88
C PRO A 103 31.37 -0.97 -4.28
N LYS A 104 32.28 -1.14 -3.33
CA LYS A 104 33.57 -1.84 -3.52
C LYS A 104 33.55 -3.29 -3.03
N LEU A 105 32.48 -3.70 -2.36
CA LEU A 105 32.33 -5.05 -1.80
C LEU A 105 31.17 -5.80 -2.48
N PRO A 106 31.28 -7.14 -2.64
CA PRO A 106 30.20 -7.97 -3.17
C PRO A 106 28.87 -7.80 -2.42
N THR A 107 28.90 -7.73 -1.08
CA THR A 107 27.69 -7.54 -0.25
C THR A 107 27.01 -6.21 -0.55
N LYS A 108 27.78 -5.12 -0.66
CA LYS A 108 27.24 -3.78 -0.98
C LYS A 108 26.72 -3.72 -2.41
N THR A 109 27.33 -4.47 -3.33
CA THR A 109 26.88 -4.59 -4.71
C THR A 109 25.53 -5.31 -4.78
N ARG A 110 25.37 -6.41 -4.05
CA ARG A 110 24.08 -7.13 -3.95
C ARG A 110 22.99 -6.27 -3.31
N GLN A 111 23.31 -5.51 -2.26
CA GLN A 111 22.37 -4.57 -1.64
C GLN A 111 21.93 -3.47 -2.61
N PHE A 112 22.88 -2.89 -3.35
CA PHE A 112 22.57 -1.89 -4.36
C PHE A 112 21.67 -2.47 -5.47
N LEU A 113 22.00 -3.66 -5.98
CA LEU A 113 21.19 -4.33 -7.00
C LEU A 113 19.77 -4.66 -6.49
N GLY A 114 19.64 -5.09 -5.24
CA GLY A 114 18.32 -5.33 -4.64
C GLY A 114 17.49 -4.06 -4.46
N LEU A 115 18.13 -2.93 -4.18
CA LEU A 115 17.45 -1.64 -4.05
C LEU A 115 17.11 -1.00 -5.40
N ALA A 116 17.98 -1.15 -6.41
CA ALA A 116 17.79 -0.59 -7.74
C ALA A 116 16.90 -1.47 -8.66
N GLY A 117 16.78 -2.76 -8.36
CA GLY A 117 15.91 -3.69 -9.09
C GLY A 117 14.46 -3.75 -8.61
N TYR A 118 14.12 -2.98 -7.57
CA TYR A 118 12.75 -2.73 -7.11
C TYR A 118 12.11 -1.64 -7.96
#